data_AF-A0A397JPU7-F1
#
_entry.id   AF-A0A397JPU7-F1
#
_cell.length_a   1.000
_cell.length_b   1.000
_cell.length_c   1.000
_cell.angle_alpha   90.00
_cell.angle_beta   90.00
_cell.angle_gamma   90.00
#
_symmetry.space_group_name_H-M   'P 1'
#
loop_
_entity.id
_entity.type
_entity.pdbx_description
1 polymer ?
#
loop_
_entity_poly.entity_id
_entity_poly.type
_entity_poly.pdbx_seq_one_letter_code
_entity_poly.pdbx_strand_id
1 'polypeptide(L)'
;MNSENILIHNDTIKISNFGISKLVIEPSIDLLNSLGLIEYSDPMLLKAEGKSSRTKASDIYSVGILLWEISSGKIPYYSYESRLQDKSEKLDLISFIIKGNRENPIKGTPQNYVKIYQDCWNQKPDQRPNIEIVIQDLEHVAKMIVESIE
;
A
#
# COMPACT_ATOMS: atom_id res chain seq x y z
N MET A 1 -2.56 -6.46 -1.76
CA MET A 1 -1.14 -6.85 -1.77
C MET A 1 -0.50 -6.21 -0.56
N ASN A 2 0.27 -6.93 0.25
CA ASN A 2 1.00 -6.41 1.41
C ASN A 2 2.44 -6.96 1.40
N SER A 3 3.27 -6.56 2.38
CA SER A 3 4.67 -7.00 2.44
C SER A 3 4.83 -8.50 2.64
N GLU A 4 3.87 -9.17 3.29
CA GLU A 4 3.84 -10.63 3.42
C GLU A 4 3.66 -11.35 2.07
N ASN A 5 3.19 -10.65 1.03
CA ASN A 5 3.11 -11.20 -0.33
C ASN A 5 4.44 -11.12 -1.08
N ILE A 6 5.47 -10.46 -0.54
CA ILE A 6 6.78 -10.31 -1.17
C ILE A 6 7.74 -11.36 -0.60
N LEU A 7 8.19 -12.28 -1.46
CA LEU A 7 9.10 -13.36 -1.11
C LEU A 7 10.50 -13.05 -1.65
N ILE A 8 11.52 -13.27 -0.82
CA ILE A 8 12.92 -13.06 -1.18
C ILE A 8 13.65 -14.40 -1.07
N HIS A 9 14.27 -14.84 -2.17
CA HIS A 9 15.10 -16.04 -2.20
C HIS A 9 16.27 -15.87 -3.16
N ASN A 10 17.51 -16.02 -2.68
CA ASN A 10 18.74 -15.84 -3.46
C ASN A 10 18.73 -14.53 -4.27
N ASP A 11 18.55 -13.40 -3.57
CA ASP A 11 18.45 -12.04 -4.13
C ASP A 11 17.36 -11.84 -5.20
N THR A 12 16.48 -12.82 -5.37
CA THR A 12 15.34 -12.75 -6.28
C THR A 12 14.09 -12.39 -5.48
N ILE A 13 13.44 -11.30 -5.88
CA ILE A 13 12.17 -10.85 -5.32
C ILE A 13 11.04 -11.40 -6.16
N LYS A 14 10.05 -12.05 -5.53
CA LYS A 14 8.83 -12.55 -6.18
C LYS A 14 7.60 -12.13 -5.41
N ILE A 15 6.55 -11.79 -6.13
CA ILE A 15 5.24 -11.53 -5.55
C ILE A 15 4.45 -12.85 -5.54
N SER A 16 3.71 -13.09 -4.46
CA SER A 16 2.91 -14.28 -4.23
C SER A 16 1.45 -13.92 -3.92
N ASN A 17 0.61 -14.94 -3.69
CA ASN A 17 -0.77 -14.79 -3.21
C ASN A 17 -1.69 -13.95 -4.12
N PHE A 18 -1.39 -13.90 -5.42
CA PHE A 18 -2.27 -13.30 -6.42
C PHE A 18 -3.65 -13.94 -6.39
N GLY A 19 -4.71 -13.12 -6.30
CA GLY A 19 -6.09 -13.61 -6.48
C GLY A 19 -6.69 -14.39 -5.30
N ILE A 20 -5.95 -14.64 -4.21
CA ILE A 20 -6.52 -15.27 -2.99
C ILE A 20 -7.66 -14.38 -2.43
N SER A 21 -7.54 -13.07 -2.58
CA SER A 21 -8.59 -12.12 -2.22
C SER A 21 -9.84 -12.16 -3.10
N LYS A 22 -9.79 -12.76 -4.29
CA LYS A 22 -10.97 -12.98 -5.17
C LYS A 22 -11.75 -14.26 -4.84
N LEU A 23 -11.10 -15.21 -4.15
CA LEU A 23 -11.78 -16.42 -3.64
C LEU A 23 -12.71 -16.09 -2.46
N VAL A 24 -12.47 -14.94 -1.84
CA VAL A 24 -13.36 -14.34 -0.86
C VAL A 24 -14.41 -13.53 -1.63
N ILE A 25 -15.59 -14.09 -1.79
CA ILE A 25 -16.69 -13.52 -2.60
C ILE A 25 -17.15 -12.16 -2.02
N GLU A 26 -17.06 -11.99 -0.70
CA GLU A 26 -17.39 -10.75 0.02
C GLU A 26 -16.38 -10.53 1.17
N PRO A 27 -15.26 -9.84 0.94
CA PRO A 27 -14.34 -9.55 2.02
C PRO A 27 -15.03 -8.63 3.03
N SER A 28 -15.21 -9.09 4.26
CA SER A 28 -15.66 -8.23 5.36
C SER A 28 -14.49 -7.48 5.97
N ILE A 29 -14.77 -6.40 6.70
CA ILE A 29 -13.76 -5.70 7.50
C ILE A 29 -13.10 -6.67 8.50
N ASP A 30 -13.86 -7.59 9.09
CA ASP A 30 -13.32 -8.60 10.02
C ASP A 30 -12.32 -9.53 9.32
N LEU A 31 -12.58 -9.89 8.06
CA LEU A 31 -11.64 -10.70 7.28
C LEU A 31 -10.39 -9.92 6.90
N LEU A 32 -10.53 -8.67 6.41
CA LEU A 32 -9.39 -7.80 6.12
C LEU A 32 -8.52 -7.60 7.36
N ASN A 33 -9.15 -7.50 8.53
CA ASN A 33 -8.49 -7.46 9.83
C ASN A 33 -7.72 -8.74 10.13
N SER A 34 -8.38 -9.90 10.01
CA SER A 34 -7.75 -11.19 10.33
C SER A 34 -6.54 -11.51 9.46
N LEU A 35 -6.46 -10.87 8.29
CA LEU A 35 -5.38 -11.02 7.33
C LEU A 35 -4.35 -9.88 7.39
N GLY A 36 -4.47 -8.92 8.32
CA GLY A 36 -3.52 -7.79 8.42
C GLY A 36 -3.47 -6.92 7.16
N LEU A 37 -4.64 -6.66 6.55
CA LEU A 37 -4.73 -5.99 5.25
C LEU A 37 -5.26 -4.55 5.31
N ILE A 38 -5.64 -4.02 6.48
CA ILE A 38 -6.32 -2.71 6.56
C ILE A 38 -5.40 -1.60 6.08
N GLU A 39 -4.15 -1.64 6.49
CA GLU A 39 -3.08 -0.70 6.19
C GLU A 39 -2.86 -0.56 4.67
N TYR A 40 -2.99 -1.69 3.96
CA TYR A 40 -2.78 -1.79 2.52
C TYR A 40 -4.08 -1.67 1.71
N SER A 41 -5.23 -1.52 2.37
CA SER A 41 -6.54 -1.57 1.72
C SER A 41 -6.95 -0.23 1.13
N ASP A 42 -7.47 -0.28 -0.10
CA ASP A 42 -8.03 0.87 -0.82
C ASP A 42 -9.14 1.54 0.03
N PRO A 43 -9.11 2.87 0.24
CA PRO A 43 -10.13 3.59 0.98
C PRO A 43 -11.55 3.35 0.45
N MET A 44 -11.71 3.14 -0.86
CA MET A 44 -13.02 2.83 -1.45
C MET A 44 -13.51 1.43 -1.09
N LEU A 45 -12.60 0.47 -0.93
CA LEU A 45 -12.92 -0.86 -0.43
C LEU A 45 -13.32 -0.80 1.04
N LEU A 46 -12.56 -0.07 1.86
CA LEU A 46 -12.86 0.12 3.29
C LEU A 46 -14.20 0.83 3.50
N LYS A 47 -14.49 1.88 2.73
CA LYS A 47 -15.77 2.62 2.80
C LYS A 47 -16.98 1.76 2.42
N ALA A 48 -16.80 0.83 1.50
CA ALA A 48 -17.84 -0.13 1.11
C ALA A 48 -17.90 -1.34 2.05
N GLU A 49 -17.19 -1.32 3.19
CA GLU A 49 -17.06 -2.46 4.11
C GLU A 49 -16.56 -3.74 3.42
N GLY A 50 -15.78 -3.58 2.36
CA GLY A 50 -15.26 -4.65 1.51
C GLY A 50 -16.28 -5.28 0.56
N LYS A 51 -17.51 -4.76 0.48
CA LYS A 51 -18.55 -5.22 -0.45
C LYS A 51 -18.32 -4.79 -1.91
N SER A 52 -17.23 -4.08 -2.20
CA SER A 52 -16.83 -3.70 -3.56
C SER A 52 -15.71 -4.60 -4.08
N SER A 53 -15.69 -4.81 -5.40
CA SER A 53 -14.67 -5.64 -6.02
C SER A 53 -13.31 -4.91 -6.05
N ARG A 54 -12.23 -5.64 -5.75
CA ARG A 54 -10.87 -5.15 -5.98
C ARG A 54 -10.65 -4.85 -7.46
N THR A 55 -10.06 -3.69 -7.73
CA THR A 55 -9.68 -3.25 -9.07
C THR A 55 -8.16 -3.18 -9.20
N LYS A 56 -7.65 -3.04 -10.42
CA LYS A 56 -6.22 -2.75 -10.64
C LYS A 56 -5.80 -1.48 -9.88
N ALA A 57 -6.64 -0.46 -9.83
CA ALA A 57 -6.37 0.77 -9.08
C ALA A 57 -6.29 0.52 -7.56
N SER A 58 -7.02 -0.47 -7.04
CA SER A 58 -6.90 -0.91 -5.64
C SER A 58 -5.57 -1.60 -5.36
N ASP A 59 -5.05 -2.37 -6.32
CA ASP A 59 -3.70 -2.96 -6.22
C ASP A 59 -2.62 -1.88 -6.28
N ILE A 60 -2.77 -0.85 -7.14
CA ILE A 60 -1.86 0.31 -7.19
C ILE A 60 -1.84 1.06 -5.86
N TYR A 61 -2.99 1.21 -5.20
CA TYR A 61 -3.02 1.80 -3.85
C TYR A 61 -2.13 1.02 -2.88
N SER A 62 -2.27 -0.31 -2.86
CA SER A 62 -1.43 -1.18 -2.03
C SER A 62 0.06 -1.06 -2.39
N VAL A 63 0.40 -0.91 -3.68
CA VAL A 63 1.78 -0.65 -4.13
C VAL A 63 2.31 0.66 -3.52
N GLY A 64 1.51 1.72 -3.48
CA GLY A 64 1.92 2.98 -2.84
C GLY A 64 2.28 2.81 -1.37
N ILE A 65 1.47 2.07 -0.62
CA ILE A 65 1.75 1.77 0.80
C ILE A 65 3.04 0.94 0.94
N LEU A 66 3.23 -0.08 0.10
CA LEU A 66 4.44 -0.90 0.06
C LEU A 66 5.70 -0.09 -0.25
N LEU A 67 5.65 0.83 -1.21
CA LEU A 67 6.78 1.69 -1.55
C LEU A 67 7.14 2.61 -0.37
N TRP A 68 6.13 3.14 0.33
CA TRP A 68 6.36 3.90 1.55
C TRP A 68 7.00 3.03 2.65
N GLU A 69 6.51 1.80 2.86
CA GLU A 69 7.06 0.83 3.82
C GLU A 69 8.54 0.53 3.51
N ILE A 70 8.88 0.29 2.25
CA ILE A 70 10.26 0.09 1.80
C ILE A 70 11.13 1.31 2.11
N SER A 71 10.65 2.52 1.82
CA SER A 71 11.41 3.76 2.06
C SER A 71 11.61 4.06 3.55
N SER A 72 10.64 3.64 4.39
CA SER A 72 10.63 3.96 5.82
C SER A 72 11.30 2.90 6.67
N GLY A 73 11.31 1.64 6.21
CA GLY A 73 11.64 0.48 7.03
C GLY A 73 10.68 0.26 8.20
N LYS A 74 9.46 0.82 8.13
CA LYS A 74 8.46 0.80 9.21
C LYS A 74 7.16 0.19 8.73
N ILE A 75 6.46 -0.46 9.67
CA ILE A 75 5.12 -0.97 9.43
C ILE A 75 4.16 0.23 9.21
N PRO A 76 3.36 0.25 8.13
CA PRO A 76 2.45 1.35 7.86
C PRO A 76 1.45 1.55 8.98
N TYR A 77 1.22 2.80 9.36
CA TYR A 77 0.31 3.18 10.44
C TYR A 77 0.69 2.57 11.79
N TYR A 78 1.99 2.39 12.07
CA TYR A 78 2.52 1.80 13.32
C TYR A 78 1.90 2.39 14.61
N SER A 79 1.58 3.69 14.62
CA SER A 79 0.92 4.34 15.77
C SER A 79 -0.46 3.74 16.10
N TYR A 80 -1.09 3.13 15.10
CA TYR A 80 -2.31 2.33 15.22
C TYR A 80 -2.00 0.84 15.40
N GLU A 81 -0.85 0.33 14.94
CA GLU A 81 -0.47 -1.10 15.00
C GLU A 81 -0.36 -1.65 16.42
N SER A 82 0.39 -0.98 17.31
CA SER A 82 0.50 -1.35 18.74
C SER A 82 -0.84 -1.42 19.50
N ARG A 83 -1.93 -0.98 18.84
CA ARG A 83 -3.28 -0.78 19.35
C ARG A 83 -4.33 -1.65 18.64
N LEU A 84 -3.94 -2.47 17.68
CA LEU A 84 -4.86 -3.36 16.92
C LEU A 84 -5.39 -4.57 17.71
N GLN A 85 -5.31 -4.55 19.05
CA GLN A 85 -5.97 -5.55 19.90
C GLN A 85 -7.44 -5.19 20.15
N ASP A 86 -7.82 -3.91 20.09
CA ASP A 86 -9.20 -3.44 20.29
C ASP A 86 -9.90 -3.13 18.94
N LYS A 87 -11.20 -3.49 18.85
CA LYS A 87 -12.04 -3.24 17.67
C LYS A 87 -12.30 -1.75 17.44
N SER A 88 -12.32 -0.94 18.50
CA SER A 88 -12.58 0.50 18.43
C SER A 88 -11.46 1.28 17.73
N GLU A 89 -10.20 1.00 18.07
CA GLU A 89 -9.02 1.69 17.51
C GLU A 89 -8.78 1.34 16.02
N LYS A 90 -9.25 0.17 15.58
CA LYS A 90 -9.29 -0.21 14.15
C LYS A 90 -10.25 0.63 13.33
N LEU A 91 -11.40 0.99 13.90
CA LEU A 91 -12.35 1.90 13.25
C LEU A 91 -11.75 3.30 13.13
N ASP A 92 -10.90 3.71 14.07
CA ASP A 92 -10.17 4.97 13.98
C ASP A 92 -9.16 4.97 12.83
N LEU A 93 -8.40 3.89 12.63
CA LEU A 93 -7.51 3.74 11.47
C LEU A 93 -8.29 3.77 10.15
N ILE A 94 -9.38 3.00 10.05
CA ILE A 94 -10.25 2.99 8.86
C ILE A 94 -10.78 4.40 8.58
N SER A 95 -11.27 5.09 9.61
CA SER A 95 -11.76 6.48 9.52
C SER A 95 -10.67 7.44 9.08
N PHE A 96 -9.44 7.28 9.60
CA PHE A 96 -8.27 8.08 9.22
C PHE A 96 -7.94 7.93 7.74
N ILE A 97 -7.89 6.68 7.23
CA ILE A 97 -7.61 6.36 5.83
C ILE A 97 -8.72 6.87 4.91
N ILE A 98 -9.99 6.65 5.26
CA ILE A 98 -11.16 7.09 4.47
C ILE A 98 -11.21 8.62 4.34
N LYS A 99 -10.77 9.36 5.37
CA LYS A 99 -10.65 10.82 5.34
C LYS A 99 -9.50 11.34 4.46
N GLY A 100 -8.71 10.44 3.87
CA GLY A 100 -7.61 10.81 2.96
C GLY A 100 -6.28 11.06 3.67
N ASN A 101 -6.20 10.81 4.98
CA ASN A 101 -4.93 10.95 5.69
C ASN A 101 -3.98 9.80 5.32
N ARG A 102 -2.68 10.10 5.28
CA ARG A 102 -1.62 9.18 4.88
C ARG A 102 -0.41 9.34 5.79
N GLU A 103 0.52 8.41 5.66
CA GLU A 103 1.81 8.52 6.30
C GLU A 103 2.60 9.73 5.79
N ASN A 104 3.47 10.26 6.66
CA ASN A 104 4.34 11.37 6.31
C ASN A 104 5.52 10.87 5.46
N PRO A 105 6.00 11.67 4.49
CA PRO A 105 7.24 11.38 3.79
C PRO A 105 8.43 11.25 4.73
N ILE A 106 9.32 10.30 4.44
CA ILE A 106 10.50 10.02 5.25
C ILE A 106 11.66 10.90 4.81
N LYS A 107 12.26 11.61 5.77
CA LYS A 107 13.44 12.45 5.51
C LYS A 107 14.56 11.60 4.89
N GLY A 108 15.11 12.08 3.78
CA GLY A 108 16.17 11.39 3.04
C GLY A 108 15.68 10.49 1.91
N THR A 109 14.36 10.26 1.79
CA THR A 109 13.80 9.58 0.61
C THR A 109 13.85 10.54 -0.59
N PRO A 110 14.33 10.10 -1.77
CA PRO A 110 14.34 10.94 -2.97
C PRO A 110 12.95 11.48 -3.31
N GLN A 111 12.85 12.77 -3.63
CA GLN A 111 11.55 13.44 -3.86
C GLN A 111 10.74 12.79 -4.99
N ASN A 112 11.42 12.29 -6.02
CA ASN A 112 10.77 11.57 -7.12
C ASN A 112 10.15 10.25 -6.63
N TYR A 113 10.85 9.52 -5.74
CA TYR A 113 10.30 8.31 -5.11
C TYR A 113 9.09 8.63 -4.21
N VAL A 114 9.18 9.74 -3.46
CA VAL A 114 8.05 10.26 -2.66
C VAL A 114 6.82 10.50 -3.52
N LYS A 115 7.02 11.17 -4.66
CA LYS A 115 5.93 11.46 -5.60
C LYS A 115 5.29 10.17 -6.13
N ILE A 116 6.07 9.16 -6.49
CA ILE A 116 5.55 7.88 -7.03
C ILE A 116 4.57 7.24 -6.04
N TYR A 117 4.98 7.03 -4.79
CA TYR A 117 4.08 6.38 -3.84
C TYR A 117 2.89 7.27 -3.47
N GLN A 118 3.06 8.60 -3.52
CA GLN A 118 1.97 9.55 -3.31
C GLN A 118 0.91 9.53 -4.40
N ASP A 119 1.33 9.38 -5.66
CA ASP A 119 0.42 9.23 -6.79
C ASP A 119 -0.29 7.86 -6.73
N CYS A 120 0.42 6.81 -6.32
CA CYS A 120 -0.15 5.47 -6.15
C CYS A 120 -1.27 5.40 -5.11
N TRP A 121 -1.10 6.04 -3.94
CA TRP A 121 -2.09 5.98 -2.85
C TRP A 121 -3.14 7.12 -2.88
N ASN A 122 -3.31 7.76 -4.04
CA ASN A 122 -4.27 8.83 -4.22
C ASN A 122 -5.68 8.39 -3.79
N GLN A 123 -6.41 9.29 -3.13
CA GLN A 123 -7.76 9.01 -2.64
C GLN A 123 -8.72 8.64 -3.79
N LYS A 124 -8.53 9.24 -4.97
CA LYS A 124 -9.34 9.00 -6.16
C LYS A 124 -8.72 7.89 -7.01
N PRO A 125 -9.40 6.74 -7.22
CA PRO A 125 -8.83 5.62 -7.97
C PRO A 125 -8.42 5.95 -9.41
N ASP A 126 -9.15 6.86 -10.07
CA ASP A 126 -8.90 7.32 -11.44
C ASP A 126 -7.69 8.24 -11.57
N GLN A 127 -7.19 8.79 -10.46
CA GLN A 127 -6.00 9.63 -10.41
C GLN A 127 -4.74 8.83 -10.11
N ARG A 128 -4.85 7.52 -9.89
CA ARG A 128 -3.72 6.64 -9.64
C ARG A 128 -3.09 6.23 -10.99
N PRO A 129 -1.75 6.16 -11.09
CA PRO A 129 -1.10 5.67 -12.29
C PRO A 129 -1.43 4.18 -12.53
N ASN A 130 -1.23 3.71 -13.77
CA ASN A 130 -1.16 2.28 -14.02
C ASN A 130 0.23 1.74 -13.65
N ILE A 131 0.38 0.42 -13.63
CA ILE A 131 1.64 -0.21 -13.18
C ILE A 131 2.79 0.10 -14.14
N GLU A 132 2.51 0.28 -15.42
CA GLU A 132 3.49 0.61 -16.45
C GLU A 132 4.16 1.96 -16.16
N ILE A 133 3.39 2.99 -15.80
CA ILE A 133 3.92 4.31 -15.39
C ILE A 133 4.73 4.18 -14.10
N VAL A 134 4.24 3.44 -13.11
CA VAL A 134 4.96 3.24 -11.84
C VAL A 134 6.32 2.59 -12.07
N ILE A 135 6.39 1.55 -12.91
CA ILE A 135 7.66 0.89 -13.26
C ILE A 135 8.60 1.88 -13.94
N GLN A 136 8.13 2.63 -14.95
CA GLN A 136 8.93 3.61 -15.66
C GLN A 136 9.52 4.67 -14.72
N ASP A 137 8.71 5.20 -13.80
CA ASP A 137 9.15 6.22 -12.85
C ASP A 137 10.16 5.65 -11.85
N LEU A 138 9.96 4.41 -11.37
CA LEU A 138 10.90 3.73 -10.48
C LEU A 138 12.25 3.45 -11.16
N GLU A 139 12.24 3.00 -12.42
CA GLU A 139 13.46 2.81 -13.21
C GLU A 139 14.23 4.11 -13.40
N HIS A 140 13.52 5.23 -13.62
CA HIS A 140 14.13 6.55 -13.72
C HIS A 140 14.80 6.96 -12.40
N VAL A 141 14.12 6.76 -11.26
CA VAL A 141 14.71 7.02 -9.94
C VAL A 141 15.94 6.15 -9.69
N ALA A 142 15.88 4.86 -10.03
CA ALA A 142 17.00 3.94 -9.83
C ALA A 142 18.24 4.38 -10.62
N LYS A 143 18.07 4.82 -11.88
CA LYS A 143 19.17 5.36 -12.71
C LYS A 143 19.79 6.60 -12.08
N MET A 144 18.97 7.56 -11.64
CA MET A 144 19.46 8.78 -10.98
C MET A 144 20.28 8.49 -9.71
N ILE A 145 19.89 7.48 -8.93
CA ILE A 145 20.61 7.09 -7.73
C ILE A 145 21.99 6.51 -8.09
N VAL A 146 22.04 5.60 -9.07
CA VAL A 146 23.31 5.01 -9.53
C VAL A 146 24.27 6.08 -10.05
N GLU A 147 23.78 7.00 -10.88
CA GLU A 147 24.57 8.12 -11.43
C GLU A 147 25.03 9.12 -10.36
N SER A 148 24.39 9.17 -9.18
CA SER A 148 24.79 10.06 -8.08
C SER A 148 25.89 9.48 -7.17
N ILE A 149 26.21 8.20 -7.33
CA ILE A 149 27.22 7.47 -6.55
C ILE A 149 28.53 7.29 -7.36
N GLU A 150 28.48 7.47 -8.68
CA GLU A 150 29.62 7.51 -9.61
C GLU A 150 30.21 8.93 -9.73
#